data_AF-A0A843EG43-F1
#
_entry.id   AF-A0A843EG43-F1
#
_cell.length_a   1.000
_cell.length_b   1.000
_cell.length_c   1.000
_cell.angle_alpha   90.00
_cell.angle_beta   90.00
_cell.angle_gamma   90.00
#
_symmetry.space_group_name_H-M   'P 1'
#
loop_
_entity.id
_entity.type
_entity.pdbx_description
1 polymer ?
#
loop_
_entity_poly.entity_id
_entity_poly.type
_entity_poly.pdbx_seq_one_letter_code
_entity_poly.pdbx_strand_id
1 'polypeptide(L)'
;DLHIVCACSYLHSPGVIDDVSEDVTFLTLRPMNFREFLEVEGESLSITDTSSDPCEGLSSEQSHDHALRLLRDYCLVGGMPEVVESWVTEHDVRKVDELQRRILDDYSETIERCGGKLSERILSVWSSIPTFLSRPNHKFIFRDLKKDGRANDFELSVQWLSDAHLIHRVNQLDRHVFPSVIVDDPGLYKLYLCDIGLLRVMSGQPVDVMLSDSKDHMSYKDGMYENLVVCELDSSDIDGLYYWRDRRYEADLVVRVGDSSIPIDVCFGNACDNESLNAYAKVSGESRSVVMSDRPFTDGDRKIIPFYDVSEVDYRSMIDGDGSSFIMDISEDMWVRDRNSFLLRIPLDKHRMGRSPRCTVVDENADHMPIAIGVLYNGDVVLKSNTVSRGRVIIEESESEMVL
;
A
#
# COMPACT_ATOMS: atom_id res chain seq x y z
N ASP A 1 -33.25 -0.75 -8.46
CA ASP A 1 -33.10 0.67 -8.07
C ASP A 1 -32.58 0.75 -6.64
N LEU A 2 -31.28 0.97 -6.47
CA LEU A 2 -30.70 1.34 -5.18
C LEU A 2 -31.01 2.82 -4.97
N HIS A 3 -32.01 3.12 -4.15
CA HIS A 3 -32.25 4.47 -3.68
C HIS A 3 -31.19 4.79 -2.61
N ILE A 4 -30.14 5.51 -2.98
CA ILE A 4 -29.16 6.03 -2.02
C ILE A 4 -29.88 7.08 -1.17
N VAL A 5 -30.17 6.76 0.08
CA VAL A 5 -30.78 7.67 1.05
C VAL A 5 -29.68 8.03 2.05
N CYS A 6 -29.16 9.26 1.95
CA CYS A 6 -28.10 9.87 2.76
C CYS A 6 -26.65 9.56 2.36
N ALA A 7 -26.06 10.42 1.54
CA ALA A 7 -24.65 10.81 1.70
C ALA A 7 -24.64 11.94 2.75
N CYS A 8 -24.29 11.63 3.99
CA CYS A 8 -24.13 12.66 5.02
C CYS A 8 -22.64 12.80 5.33
N SER A 9 -22.11 14.02 5.19
CA SER A 9 -20.77 14.44 5.64
C SER A 9 -20.59 14.41 7.17
N TYR A 10 -21.61 13.97 7.91
CA TYR A 10 -21.53 13.78 9.33
C TYR A 10 -20.66 12.55 9.60
N LEU A 11 -19.44 12.80 10.10
CA LEU A 11 -18.61 11.82 10.77
C LEU A 11 -19.51 11.00 11.69
N HIS A 12 -19.80 9.77 11.28
CA HIS A 12 -20.64 8.89 12.06
C HIS A 12 -19.86 8.60 13.34
N SER A 13 -20.26 9.21 14.44
CA SER A 13 -19.89 8.66 15.74
C SER A 13 -20.54 7.27 15.80
N PRO A 14 -19.79 6.18 16.04
CA PRO A 14 -20.39 4.88 16.27
C PRO A 14 -21.40 5.01 17.42
N GLY A 15 -22.71 4.91 17.10
CA GLY A 15 -23.82 5.04 18.05
C GLY A 15 -24.85 6.16 17.80
N VAL A 16 -24.84 6.89 16.67
CA VAL A 16 -25.86 7.96 16.42
C VAL A 16 -27.09 7.44 15.68
N ILE A 17 -27.05 6.24 15.10
CA ILE A 17 -28.24 5.60 14.53
C ILE A 17 -28.53 4.31 15.29
N ASP A 18 -29.02 4.47 16.52
CA ASP A 18 -29.46 3.38 17.39
C ASP A 18 -30.76 2.69 16.89
N ASP A 19 -31.34 3.14 15.76
CA ASP A 19 -32.68 2.73 15.31
C ASP A 19 -32.82 2.63 13.78
N VAL A 20 -31.80 2.06 13.11
CA VAL A 20 -31.93 1.69 11.70
C VAL A 20 -32.56 0.31 11.60
N SER A 21 -33.64 0.17 10.80
CA SER A 21 -34.27 -1.10 10.49
C SER A 21 -33.25 -2.16 10.04
N GLU A 22 -33.54 -3.44 10.31
CA GLU A 22 -32.70 -4.60 9.95
C GLU A 22 -32.30 -4.68 8.46
N ASP A 23 -33.00 -3.96 7.57
CA ASP A 23 -32.80 -3.95 6.12
C ASP A 23 -31.98 -2.75 5.59
N VAL A 24 -30.90 -2.34 6.27
CA VAL A 24 -30.00 -1.28 5.76
C VAL A 24 -28.59 -1.80 5.52
N THR A 25 -28.09 -1.57 4.31
CA THR A 25 -26.70 -1.82 3.92
C THR A 25 -25.93 -0.51 3.98
N PHE A 26 -24.80 -0.51 4.70
CA PHE A 26 -23.89 0.63 4.75
C PHE A 26 -22.80 0.45 3.70
N LEU A 27 -22.49 1.54 2.99
CA LEU A 27 -21.37 1.63 2.06
C LEU A 27 -20.44 2.73 2.55
N THR A 28 -19.15 2.43 2.60
CA THR A 28 -18.11 3.43 2.90
C THR A 28 -17.72 4.12 1.60
N LEU A 29 -17.82 5.44 1.57
CA LEU A 29 -17.33 6.28 0.48
C LEU A 29 -16.04 6.97 0.93
N ARG A 30 -15.03 6.95 0.05
CA ARG A 30 -13.73 7.60 0.28
C ARG A 30 -13.58 8.82 -0.63
N PRO A 31 -12.61 9.71 -0.37
CA PRO A 31 -12.18 10.68 -1.37
C PRO A 31 -11.87 9.98 -2.69
N MET A 32 -12.15 10.66 -3.79
CA MET A 32 -11.86 10.16 -5.13
C MET A 32 -10.37 9.88 -5.27
N ASN A 33 -10.00 8.73 -5.84
CA ASN A 33 -8.60 8.44 -6.15
C ASN A 33 -8.14 9.21 -7.40
N PHE A 34 -6.86 9.12 -7.73
CA PHE A 34 -6.30 9.83 -8.88
C PHE A 34 -6.99 9.46 -10.21
N ARG A 35 -7.34 8.19 -10.40
CA ARG A 35 -8.03 7.72 -11.60
C ARG A 35 -9.42 8.35 -11.73
N GLU A 36 -10.20 8.36 -10.66
CA GLU A 36 -11.52 9.00 -10.64
C GLU A 36 -11.40 10.51 -10.89
N PHE A 37 -10.36 11.17 -10.36
CA PHE A 37 -10.07 12.57 -10.66
C PHE A 37 -9.84 12.79 -12.17
N LEU A 38 -9.04 11.95 -12.82
CA LEU A 38 -8.80 12.03 -14.27
C LEU A 38 -10.08 11.85 -15.09
N GLU A 39 -10.92 10.88 -14.70
CA GLU A 39 -12.19 10.62 -15.37
C GLU A 39 -13.10 11.87 -15.33
N VAL A 40 -13.11 12.60 -14.21
CA VAL A 40 -13.90 13.83 -14.07
C VAL A 40 -13.25 15.03 -14.78
N GLU A 41 -11.92 15.13 -14.78
CA GLU A 41 -11.18 16.13 -15.58
C GLU A 41 -11.39 15.92 -17.09
N GLY A 42 -11.83 14.73 -17.50
CA GLY A 42 -12.01 14.34 -18.90
C GLY A 42 -10.72 13.88 -19.56
N GLU A 43 -9.74 13.51 -18.76
CA GLU A 43 -8.44 13.00 -19.19
C GLU A 43 -8.47 11.48 -19.26
N SER A 44 -8.26 10.92 -20.46
CA SER A 44 -8.09 9.49 -20.63
C SER A 44 -6.61 9.17 -20.68
N LEU A 45 -6.03 8.84 -19.53
CA LEU A 45 -4.68 8.34 -19.47
C LEU A 45 -4.67 6.83 -19.74
N SER A 46 -4.32 6.42 -20.96
CA SER A 46 -4.04 5.01 -21.29
C SER A 46 -2.65 4.64 -20.76
N ILE A 47 -2.53 4.47 -19.44
CA ILE A 47 -1.24 4.21 -18.79
C ILE A 47 -1.02 2.70 -18.53
N THR A 48 -2.10 1.93 -18.39
CA THR A 48 -2.02 0.53 -17.98
C THR A 48 -1.72 -0.46 -19.11
N ASP A 49 -1.66 -0.01 -20.35
CA ASP A 49 -1.32 -0.90 -21.46
C ASP A 49 0.20 -0.95 -21.66
N THR A 50 0.87 -1.78 -20.86
CA THR A 50 2.25 -2.23 -21.16
C THR A 50 2.31 -3.09 -22.45
N SER A 51 1.17 -3.33 -23.11
CA SER A 51 1.03 -4.09 -24.36
C SER A 51 0.24 -3.42 -25.50
N SER A 52 -0.36 -2.24 -25.30
CA SER A 52 -1.17 -1.60 -26.35
C SER A 52 -0.88 -0.11 -26.47
N ASP A 53 -1.08 0.42 -27.67
CA ASP A 53 -0.51 1.69 -28.16
C ASP A 53 -0.56 2.90 -27.20
N PRO A 54 0.48 3.76 -27.22
CA PRO A 54 0.47 5.02 -26.50
C PRO A 54 -0.74 5.85 -26.90
N CYS A 55 -1.29 6.60 -25.94
CA CYS A 55 -2.29 7.66 -26.16
C CYS A 55 -2.00 8.37 -27.48
N GLU A 56 -2.96 8.31 -28.43
CA GLU A 56 -2.75 8.58 -29.85
C GLU A 56 -1.86 9.82 -30.08
N GLY A 57 -0.57 9.60 -30.37
CA GLY A 57 0.38 10.65 -30.79
C GLY A 57 1.40 11.18 -29.78
N LEU A 58 1.43 10.72 -28.52
CA LEU A 58 2.49 11.07 -27.55
C LEU A 58 3.60 10.00 -27.48
N SER A 59 4.86 10.44 -27.29
CA SER A 59 5.93 9.53 -26.89
C SER A 59 5.74 9.06 -25.44
N SER A 60 6.34 7.94 -25.07
CA SER A 60 6.31 7.44 -23.67
C SER A 60 6.79 8.49 -22.66
N GLU A 61 7.80 9.29 -23.00
CA GLU A 61 8.29 10.39 -22.17
C GLU A 61 7.27 11.53 -22.03
N GLN A 62 6.61 11.91 -23.14
CA GLN A 62 5.59 12.96 -23.12
C GLN A 62 4.35 12.57 -22.33
N SER A 63 3.93 11.30 -22.42
CA SER A 63 2.83 10.74 -21.63
C SER A 63 3.18 10.72 -20.14
N HIS A 64 4.41 10.32 -19.80
CA HIS A 64 4.90 10.34 -18.42
C HIS A 64 4.90 11.76 -17.83
N ASP A 65 5.47 12.73 -18.55
CA ASP A 65 5.48 14.13 -18.13
C ASP A 65 4.07 14.71 -17.99
N HIS A 66 3.14 14.29 -18.85
CA HIS A 66 1.75 14.71 -18.77
C HIS A 66 1.04 14.13 -17.55
N ALA A 67 1.19 12.84 -17.30
CA ALA A 67 0.65 12.18 -16.10
C ALA A 67 1.20 12.81 -14.82
N LEU A 68 2.49 13.15 -14.77
CA LEU A 68 3.09 13.86 -13.63
C LEU A 68 2.53 15.28 -13.44
N ARG A 69 2.14 15.98 -14.52
CA ARG A 69 1.46 17.29 -14.39
C ARG A 69 0.07 17.12 -13.78
N LEU A 70 -0.72 16.19 -14.29
CA LEU A 70 -2.05 15.90 -13.78
C LEU A 70 -2.00 15.42 -12.31
N LEU A 71 -0.99 14.61 -11.96
CA LEU A 71 -0.77 14.19 -10.58
C LEU A 71 -0.46 15.38 -9.66
N ARG A 72 0.28 16.40 -10.13
CA ARG A 72 0.53 17.61 -9.34
C ARG A 72 -0.75 18.40 -9.10
N ASP A 73 -1.62 18.47 -10.12
CA ASP A 73 -2.94 19.09 -9.97
C ASP A 73 -3.80 18.30 -8.98
N TYR A 74 -3.78 16.96 -9.03
CA TYR A 74 -4.45 16.14 -8.03
C TYR A 74 -3.87 16.31 -6.61
N CYS A 75 -2.56 16.42 -6.43
CA CYS A 75 -1.96 16.74 -5.13
C CYS A 75 -2.37 18.13 -4.59
N LEU A 76 -2.78 19.04 -5.49
CA LEU A 76 -3.35 20.35 -5.15
C LEU A 76 -4.85 20.25 -4.83
N VAL A 77 -5.60 19.43 -5.55
CA VAL A 77 -7.06 19.37 -5.43
C VAL A 77 -7.50 18.37 -4.35
N GLY A 78 -6.83 17.23 -4.26
CA GLY A 78 -7.29 16.07 -3.51
C GLY A 78 -8.45 15.35 -4.20
N GLY A 79 -9.08 14.44 -3.49
CA GLY A 79 -10.21 13.63 -3.91
C GLY A 79 -11.57 14.08 -3.36
N MET A 80 -11.63 15.16 -2.58
CA MET A 80 -12.90 15.64 -2.04
C MET A 80 -13.85 16.10 -3.17
N PRO A 81 -15.04 15.48 -3.35
CA PRO A 81 -15.84 15.67 -4.57
C PRO A 81 -16.22 17.11 -4.91
N GLU A 82 -16.59 17.92 -3.91
CA GLU A 82 -16.91 19.35 -4.14
C GLU A 82 -15.67 20.16 -4.56
N VAL A 83 -14.49 19.78 -4.06
CA VAL A 83 -13.22 20.42 -4.42
C VAL A 83 -12.83 20.05 -5.85
N VAL A 84 -12.98 18.77 -6.21
CA VAL A 84 -12.76 18.26 -7.57
C VAL A 84 -13.70 18.95 -8.57
N GLU A 85 -15.00 19.00 -8.28
CA GLU A 85 -15.99 19.68 -9.13
C GLU A 85 -15.64 21.16 -9.35
N SER A 86 -15.24 21.86 -8.28
CA SER A 86 -14.82 23.26 -8.37
C SER A 86 -13.56 23.43 -9.22
N TRP A 87 -12.60 22.49 -9.14
CA TRP A 87 -11.40 22.53 -9.96
C TRP A 87 -11.71 22.34 -11.44
N VAL A 88 -12.44 21.28 -11.78
CA VAL A 88 -12.77 20.90 -13.16
C VAL A 88 -13.59 22.00 -13.86
N THR A 89 -14.39 22.75 -13.10
CA THR A 89 -15.24 23.82 -13.64
C THR A 89 -14.51 25.15 -13.84
N GLU A 90 -13.61 25.52 -12.92
CA GLU A 90 -13.07 26.89 -12.83
C GLU A 90 -11.54 26.97 -12.91
N HIS A 91 -10.83 25.88 -12.62
CA HIS A 91 -9.37 25.81 -12.46
C HIS A 91 -8.82 26.92 -11.52
N ASP A 92 -9.63 27.33 -10.54
CA ASP A 92 -9.28 28.41 -9.59
C ASP A 92 -8.73 27.83 -8.29
N VAL A 93 -7.39 27.89 -8.20
CA VAL A 93 -6.62 27.50 -7.02
C VAL A 93 -7.11 28.15 -5.73
N ARG A 94 -7.55 29.42 -5.76
CA ARG A 94 -8.02 30.12 -4.54
C ARG A 94 -9.32 29.51 -4.03
N LYS A 95 -10.21 29.16 -4.95
CA LYS A 95 -11.49 28.53 -4.61
C LYS A 95 -11.28 27.12 -4.06
N VAL A 96 -10.38 26.35 -4.65
CA VAL A 96 -9.93 25.05 -4.12
C VAL A 96 -9.44 25.20 -2.66
N ASP A 97 -8.54 26.16 -2.43
CA ASP A 97 -8.00 26.51 -1.11
C ASP A 97 -9.10 26.89 -0.10
N GLU A 98 -10.08 27.70 -0.51
CA GLU A 98 -11.21 28.11 0.33
C GLU A 98 -12.12 26.93 0.71
N LEU A 99 -12.44 26.06 -0.24
CA LEU A 99 -13.27 24.87 -0.02
C LEU A 99 -12.57 23.87 0.90
N GLN A 100 -11.30 23.60 0.67
CA GLN A 100 -10.51 22.69 1.52
C GLN A 100 -10.40 23.21 2.97
N ARG A 101 -10.19 24.52 3.17
CA ARG A 101 -10.22 25.12 4.52
C ARG A 101 -11.58 24.94 5.19
N ARG A 102 -12.66 25.22 4.47
CA ARG A 102 -14.02 25.05 5.00
C ARG A 102 -14.28 23.59 5.40
N ILE A 103 -13.85 22.62 4.59
CA ILE A 103 -13.97 21.18 4.93
C ILE A 103 -13.18 20.84 6.20
N LEU A 104 -11.96 21.36 6.35
CA LEU A 104 -11.15 21.14 7.55
C LEU A 104 -11.78 21.77 8.81
N ASP A 105 -12.38 22.95 8.67
CA ASP A 105 -13.13 23.62 9.73
C ASP A 105 -14.37 22.80 10.11
N ASP A 106 -15.15 22.33 9.13
CA ASP A 106 -16.34 21.49 9.34
C ASP A 106 -15.99 20.17 10.06
N TYR A 107 -14.86 19.53 9.70
CA TYR A 107 -14.34 18.36 10.42
C TYR A 107 -13.96 18.69 11.85
N SER A 108 -13.29 19.81 12.09
CA SER A 108 -12.87 20.25 13.43
C SER A 108 -14.09 20.54 14.32
N GLU A 109 -15.08 21.29 13.81
CA GLU A 109 -16.35 21.55 14.51
C GLU A 109 -17.11 20.24 14.80
N THR A 110 -17.09 19.29 13.87
CA THR A 110 -17.74 18.00 14.07
C THR A 110 -17.02 17.15 15.12
N ILE A 111 -15.68 17.15 15.15
CA ILE A 111 -14.90 16.52 16.21
C ILE A 111 -15.23 17.13 17.57
N GLU A 112 -15.36 18.46 17.66
CA GLU A 112 -15.75 19.14 18.91
C GLU A 112 -17.11 18.68 19.41
N ARG A 113 -18.09 18.62 18.50
CA ARG A 113 -19.47 18.23 18.80
C ARG A 113 -19.62 16.75 19.14
N CYS A 114 -18.96 15.88 18.37
CA CYS A 114 -19.17 14.41 18.43
C CYS A 114 -18.14 13.69 19.30
N GLY A 115 -16.95 14.27 19.51
CA GLY A 115 -15.86 13.65 20.27
C GLY A 115 -16.10 13.56 21.79
N GLY A 116 -17.17 14.19 22.29
CA GLY A 116 -17.56 14.12 23.70
C GLY A 116 -16.42 14.53 24.65
N LYS A 117 -16.06 13.64 25.60
CA LYS A 117 -14.96 13.90 26.55
C LYS A 117 -13.56 13.77 25.92
N LEU A 118 -13.46 13.23 24.71
CA LEU A 118 -12.20 13.03 24.00
C LEU A 118 -11.91 14.15 22.99
N SER A 119 -12.85 15.07 22.74
CA SER A 119 -12.78 16.09 21.68
C SER A 119 -11.44 16.83 21.64
N GLU A 120 -10.99 17.40 22.76
CA GLU A 120 -9.70 18.11 22.84
C GLU A 120 -8.50 17.22 22.45
N ARG A 121 -8.53 15.94 22.83
CA ARG A 121 -7.45 15.00 22.47
C ARG A 121 -7.53 14.57 21.01
N ILE A 122 -8.74 14.38 20.48
CA ILE A 122 -8.96 14.07 19.08
C ILE A 122 -8.46 15.22 18.21
N LEU A 123 -8.80 16.47 18.54
CA LEU A 123 -8.30 17.66 17.85
C LEU A 123 -6.78 17.80 17.95
N SER A 124 -6.21 17.47 19.10
CA SER A 124 -4.76 17.48 19.29
C SER A 124 -4.05 16.46 18.39
N VAL A 125 -4.62 15.25 18.23
CA VAL A 125 -4.11 14.25 17.28
C VAL A 125 -4.30 14.75 15.84
N TRP A 126 -5.51 15.18 15.49
CA TRP A 126 -5.88 15.69 14.17
C TRP A 126 -4.90 16.77 13.71
N SER A 127 -4.85 17.91 14.41
CA SER A 127 -3.99 19.07 14.07
C SER A 127 -2.48 18.77 14.00
N SER A 128 -2.04 17.67 14.60
CA SER A 128 -0.63 17.28 14.64
C SER A 128 -0.15 16.44 13.47
N ILE A 129 -1.07 15.85 12.68
CA ILE A 129 -0.74 14.93 11.57
C ILE A 129 0.30 15.52 10.62
N PRO A 130 0.17 16.76 10.09
CA PRO A 130 1.16 17.32 9.17
C PRO A 130 2.55 17.46 9.81
N THR A 131 2.61 17.74 11.11
CA THR A 131 3.87 17.88 11.85
C THR A 131 4.58 16.54 11.99
N PHE A 132 3.86 15.43 12.12
CA PHE A 132 4.45 14.11 12.20
C PHE A 132 4.89 13.60 10.82
N LEU A 133 4.09 13.83 9.78
CA LEU A 133 4.45 13.52 8.39
C LEU A 133 5.63 14.35 7.87
N SER A 134 5.95 15.50 8.47
CA SER A 134 7.14 16.28 8.07
C SER A 134 8.46 15.78 8.69
N ARG A 135 8.42 14.72 9.51
CA ARG A 135 9.61 14.18 10.20
C ARG A 135 10.29 13.11 9.38
N PRO A 136 11.61 12.92 9.46
CA PRO A 136 12.31 11.91 8.66
C PRO A 136 11.86 10.44 8.79
N ASN A 137 11.06 10.08 9.80
CA ASN A 137 10.55 8.72 9.99
C ASN A 137 9.01 8.66 10.04
N HIS A 138 8.33 9.80 9.83
CA HIS A 138 6.87 9.94 9.89
C HIS A 138 6.21 9.38 11.17
N LYS A 139 6.99 9.14 12.24
CA LYS A 139 6.49 8.47 13.45
C LYS A 139 5.75 9.45 14.35
N PHE A 140 4.63 8.98 14.85
CA PHE A 140 3.83 9.67 15.84
C PHE A 140 4.49 9.63 17.22
N ILE A 141 4.75 10.79 17.83
CA ILE A 141 5.38 10.89 19.15
C ILE A 141 4.44 11.61 20.12
N PHE A 142 3.77 10.84 20.98
CA PHE A 142 2.74 11.33 21.92
C PHE A 142 3.23 12.40 22.91
N ARG A 143 4.54 12.42 23.21
CA ARG A 143 5.15 13.41 24.11
C ARG A 143 5.07 14.83 23.55
N ASP A 144 4.93 14.97 22.24
CA ASP A 144 4.84 16.28 21.59
C ASP A 144 3.44 16.88 21.69
N LEU A 145 2.41 16.03 21.88
CA LEU A 145 1.04 16.47 22.12
C LEU A 145 0.80 16.85 23.57
N LYS A 146 1.40 16.10 24.50
CA LYS A 146 1.24 16.31 25.92
C LYS A 146 2.51 15.91 26.64
N LYS A 147 2.96 16.77 27.57
CA LYS A 147 4.05 16.44 28.48
C LYS A 147 3.73 15.13 29.23
N ASP A 148 4.66 14.18 29.17
CA ASP A 148 4.53 12.81 29.70
C ASP A 148 3.43 11.95 29.03
N GLY A 149 2.91 12.39 27.87
CA GLY A 149 1.92 11.67 27.09
C GLY A 149 2.43 10.32 26.60
N ARG A 150 1.59 9.30 26.75
CA ARG A 150 1.84 7.91 26.34
C ARG A 150 0.85 7.50 25.25
N ALA A 151 1.18 6.45 24.51
CA ALA A 151 0.32 5.88 23.47
C ALA A 151 -1.13 5.65 23.95
N ASN A 152 -1.27 4.96 25.09
CA ASN A 152 -2.57 4.66 25.70
C ASN A 152 -3.40 5.90 26.06
N ASP A 153 -2.79 7.09 26.22
CA ASP A 153 -3.55 8.31 26.51
C ASP A 153 -4.34 8.83 25.30
N PHE A 154 -3.90 8.44 24.10
CA PHE A 154 -4.41 8.91 22.81
C PHE A 154 -5.02 7.80 21.94
N GLU A 155 -4.89 6.51 22.33
CA GLU A 155 -5.41 5.36 21.57
C GLU A 155 -6.88 5.52 21.19
N LEU A 156 -7.74 5.89 22.15
CA LEU A 156 -9.17 6.11 21.85
C LEU A 156 -9.42 7.28 20.90
N SER A 157 -8.56 8.30 20.90
CA SER A 157 -8.67 9.44 19.99
C SER A 157 -8.26 9.07 18.57
N VAL A 158 -7.21 8.25 18.43
CA VAL A 158 -6.73 7.74 17.14
C VAL A 158 -7.72 6.73 16.56
N GLN A 159 -8.27 5.86 17.40
CA GLN A 159 -9.33 4.94 17.01
C GLN A 159 -10.56 5.71 16.53
N TRP A 160 -10.99 6.75 17.26
CA TRP A 160 -12.12 7.58 16.85
C TRP A 160 -11.92 8.21 15.46
N LEU A 161 -10.73 8.75 15.17
CA LEU A 161 -10.41 9.31 13.86
C LEU A 161 -10.37 8.25 12.74
N SER A 162 -9.89 7.05 13.06
CA SER A 162 -9.83 5.93 12.12
C SER A 162 -11.24 5.41 11.80
N ASP A 163 -12.09 5.22 12.82
CA ASP A 163 -13.49 4.81 12.68
C ASP A 163 -14.31 5.83 11.90
N ALA A 164 -13.96 7.11 12.06
CA ALA A 164 -14.56 8.20 11.30
C ALA A 164 -13.97 8.35 9.88
N HIS A 165 -13.05 7.48 9.47
CA HIS A 165 -12.40 7.47 8.16
C HIS A 165 -11.66 8.76 7.79
N LEU A 166 -11.25 9.55 8.79
CA LEU A 166 -10.49 10.79 8.61
C LEU A 166 -8.99 10.58 8.49
N ILE A 167 -8.52 9.44 8.97
CA ILE A 167 -7.10 9.06 8.94
C ILE A 167 -6.94 7.59 8.53
N HIS A 168 -5.78 7.26 8.01
CA HIS A 168 -5.32 5.89 7.86
C HIS A 168 -4.28 5.59 8.95
N ARG A 169 -4.55 4.57 9.77
CA ARG A 169 -3.62 4.04 10.76
C ARG A 169 -2.86 2.87 10.13
N VAL A 170 -1.55 3.03 9.96
CA VAL A 170 -0.68 1.98 9.41
C VAL A 170 0.20 1.43 10.53
N ASN A 171 -0.10 0.21 10.97
CA ASN A 171 0.59 -0.42 12.10
C ASN A 171 1.92 -1.06 11.67
N GLN A 172 2.84 -1.22 12.62
CA GLN A 172 4.11 -1.89 12.36
C GLN A 172 3.93 -3.42 12.29
N LEU A 173 4.57 -4.06 11.32
CA LEU A 173 4.73 -5.52 11.30
C LEU A 173 5.78 -5.99 12.31
N ASP A 174 5.59 -7.21 12.82
CA ASP A 174 6.61 -7.86 13.62
C ASP A 174 7.86 -8.12 12.74
N ARG A 175 9.02 -7.88 13.34
CA ARG A 175 10.34 -7.97 12.71
C ARG A 175 10.76 -9.41 12.36
N HIS A 176 10.07 -10.45 12.82
CA HIS A 176 10.58 -11.84 12.78
C HIS A 176 9.61 -12.90 12.26
N VAL A 177 8.37 -12.56 11.92
CA VAL A 177 7.38 -13.57 11.56
C VAL A 177 6.69 -13.13 10.28
N PHE A 178 6.73 -13.99 9.26
CA PHE A 178 5.79 -13.93 8.16
C PHE A 178 5.18 -15.34 7.95
N PRO A 179 3.85 -15.51 7.77
CA PRO A 179 2.80 -14.47 7.71
C PRO A 179 2.67 -13.72 9.04
N SER A 180 2.77 -12.41 8.98
CA SER A 180 3.11 -11.57 10.12
C SER A 180 1.94 -11.38 11.08
N VAL A 181 2.22 -11.52 12.37
CA VAL A 181 1.34 -11.01 13.41
C VAL A 181 1.55 -9.51 13.50
N ILE A 182 0.46 -8.74 13.57
CA ILE A 182 0.50 -7.31 13.83
C ILE A 182 1.15 -7.11 15.21
N VAL A 183 2.12 -6.20 15.32
CA VAL A 183 2.67 -5.88 16.64
C VAL A 183 1.55 -5.22 17.46
N ASP A 184 1.11 -5.90 18.52
CA ASP A 184 0.14 -5.37 19.48
C ASP A 184 0.84 -4.37 20.43
N ASP A 185 1.38 -3.30 19.84
CA ASP A 185 1.93 -2.15 20.56
C ASP A 185 1.14 -0.89 20.16
N PRO A 186 0.39 -0.30 21.09
CA PRO A 186 -0.43 0.88 20.83
C PRO A 186 0.40 2.11 20.43
N GLY A 187 1.73 2.06 20.47
CA GLY A 187 2.60 3.16 20.03
C GLY A 187 3.30 2.96 18.69
N LEU A 188 3.14 1.82 18.01
CA LEU A 188 3.88 1.49 16.80
C LEU A 188 3.02 1.56 15.54
N TYR A 189 2.66 2.78 15.17
CA TYR A 189 1.95 3.08 13.93
C TYR A 189 2.42 4.41 13.32
N LYS A 190 2.14 4.59 12.04
CA LYS A 190 2.15 5.87 11.33
C LYS A 190 0.69 6.29 11.07
N LEU A 191 0.43 7.60 11.03
CA LEU A 191 -0.90 8.17 10.74
C LEU A 191 -0.83 9.03 9.48
N TYR A 192 -1.77 8.82 8.57
CA TYR A 192 -1.91 9.55 7.33
C TYR A 192 -3.31 10.16 7.26
N LEU A 193 -3.44 11.31 6.62
CA LEU A 193 -4.72 11.95 6.36
C LEU A 193 -5.46 11.23 5.23
N CYS A 194 -6.78 11.23 5.27
CA CYS A 194 -7.61 10.61 4.22
C CYS A 194 -7.49 11.24 2.83
N ASP A 195 -6.98 12.48 2.74
CA ASP A 195 -6.94 13.24 1.50
C ASP A 195 -5.66 14.08 1.39
N ILE A 196 -5.00 14.03 0.23
CA ILE A 196 -3.73 14.72 -0.03
C ILE A 196 -3.89 16.25 -0.16
N GLY A 197 -5.00 16.72 -0.73
CA GLY A 197 -5.30 18.13 -0.90
C GLY A 197 -5.62 18.81 0.44
N LEU A 198 -6.41 18.13 1.29
CA LEU A 198 -6.65 18.55 2.66
C LEU A 198 -5.35 18.59 3.48
N LEU A 199 -4.47 17.59 3.32
CA LEU A 199 -3.18 17.56 4.02
C LEU A 199 -2.33 18.78 3.67
N ARG A 200 -2.30 19.18 2.39
CA ARG A 200 -1.59 20.39 1.97
C ARG A 200 -2.10 21.61 2.73
N VAL A 201 -3.41 21.86 2.72
CA VAL A 201 -3.98 23.04 3.39
C VAL A 201 -3.78 22.98 4.90
N MET A 202 -3.94 21.80 5.50
CA MET A 202 -3.75 21.55 6.92
C MET A 202 -2.31 21.81 7.39
N SER A 203 -1.32 21.54 6.54
CA SER A 203 0.09 21.81 6.82
C SER A 203 0.48 23.30 6.74
N GLY A 204 -0.40 24.15 6.21
CA GLY A 204 -0.12 25.56 5.95
C GLY A 204 0.90 25.82 4.84
N GLN A 205 1.25 24.81 4.03
CA GLN A 205 2.16 24.99 2.91
C GLN A 205 1.49 25.71 1.73
N PRO A 206 2.20 26.64 1.06
CA PRO A 206 1.68 27.27 -0.14
C PRO A 206 1.62 26.29 -1.31
N VAL A 207 0.78 26.63 -2.29
CA VAL A 207 0.49 25.82 -3.48
C VAL A 207 1.73 25.48 -4.29
N ASP A 208 2.70 26.40 -4.33
CA ASP A 208 3.94 26.25 -5.08
C ASP A 208 4.94 25.28 -4.44
N VAL A 209 4.72 24.82 -3.20
CA VAL A 209 5.60 23.84 -2.55
C VAL A 209 5.68 22.55 -3.37
N MET A 210 4.56 22.06 -3.89
CA MET A 210 4.55 20.84 -4.73
C MET A 210 5.31 21.05 -6.05
N LEU A 211 5.32 22.28 -6.57
CA LEU A 211 6.01 22.68 -7.80
C LEU A 211 7.49 23.05 -7.58
N SER A 212 7.92 23.23 -6.33
CA SER A 212 9.25 23.72 -5.98
C SER A 212 10.30 22.60 -5.96
N ASP A 213 11.39 22.74 -6.71
CA ASP A 213 12.55 21.84 -6.61
C ASP A 213 13.46 22.15 -5.41
N SER A 214 13.02 23.02 -4.49
CA SER A 214 13.81 23.38 -3.33
C SER A 214 13.99 22.20 -2.38
N LYS A 215 15.25 21.96 -2.01
CA LYS A 215 15.62 20.95 -1.01
C LYS A 215 14.99 21.21 0.36
N ASP A 216 14.63 22.45 0.66
CA ASP A 216 14.06 22.85 1.95
C ASP A 216 12.66 22.24 2.18
N HIS A 217 11.98 21.82 1.11
CA HIS A 217 10.66 21.20 1.20
C HIS A 217 10.69 19.67 1.10
N MET A 218 11.86 19.04 0.97
CA MET A 218 11.95 17.60 0.67
C MET A 218 11.35 16.74 1.77
N SER A 219 11.68 16.95 3.05
CA SER A 219 11.11 16.16 4.14
C SER A 219 9.59 16.31 4.26
N TYR A 220 9.04 17.44 3.83
CA TYR A 220 7.60 17.63 3.76
C TYR A 220 6.99 16.88 2.57
N LYS A 221 7.64 16.94 1.41
CA LYS A 221 7.22 16.20 0.21
C LYS A 221 7.26 14.69 0.43
N ASP A 222 8.29 14.18 1.10
CA ASP A 222 8.43 12.75 1.39
C ASP A 222 7.17 12.23 2.13
N GLY A 223 6.78 12.90 3.23
CA GLY A 223 5.56 12.56 3.96
C GLY A 223 4.26 12.77 3.18
N MET A 224 4.20 13.77 2.30
CA MET A 224 3.06 13.96 1.41
C MET A 224 2.91 12.84 0.38
N TYR A 225 3.99 12.44 -0.30
CA TYR A 225 3.94 11.36 -1.28
C TYR A 225 3.70 10.01 -0.61
N GLU A 226 4.16 9.80 0.63
CA GLU A 226 3.78 8.62 1.41
C GLU A 226 2.28 8.65 1.73
N ASN A 227 1.72 9.80 2.11
CA ASN A 227 0.27 9.96 2.29
C ASN A 227 -0.52 9.74 1.00
N LEU A 228 -0.03 10.24 -0.14
CA LEU A 228 -0.63 10.01 -1.45
C LEU A 228 -0.71 8.52 -1.75
N VAL A 229 0.41 7.79 -1.57
CA VAL A 229 0.44 6.34 -1.80
C VAL A 229 -0.55 5.62 -0.87
N VAL A 230 -0.64 6.02 0.40
CA VAL A 230 -1.62 5.44 1.34
C VAL A 230 -3.06 5.68 0.89
N CYS A 231 -3.41 6.90 0.44
CA CYS A 231 -4.73 7.21 -0.09
C CYS A 231 -5.08 6.37 -1.32
N GLU A 232 -4.16 6.27 -2.28
CA GLU A 232 -4.37 5.49 -3.50
C GLU A 232 -4.51 3.98 -3.22
N LEU A 233 -3.70 3.45 -2.29
CA LEU A 233 -3.77 2.04 -1.87
C LEU A 233 -5.06 1.69 -1.11
N ASP A 234 -5.76 2.66 -0.51
CA ASP A 234 -7.06 2.41 0.15
C ASP A 234 -8.13 1.97 -0.87
N SER A 235 -7.93 2.28 -2.16
CA SER A 235 -8.79 1.83 -3.26
C SER A 235 -8.32 0.54 -3.93
N SER A 236 -7.13 0.02 -3.56
CA SER A 236 -6.54 -1.19 -4.14
C SER A 236 -7.04 -2.47 -3.47
N ASP A 237 -6.96 -3.58 -4.22
CA ASP A 237 -7.37 -4.91 -3.76
C ASP A 237 -6.29 -5.58 -2.89
N ILE A 238 -6.12 -5.04 -1.68
CA ILE A 238 -5.13 -5.48 -0.69
C ILE A 238 -5.80 -5.93 0.61
N ASP A 239 -5.21 -6.91 1.30
CA ASP A 239 -5.78 -7.46 2.53
C ASP A 239 -5.31 -6.72 3.80
N GLY A 240 -4.39 -5.76 3.65
CA GLY A 240 -3.91 -4.92 4.74
C GLY A 240 -2.69 -4.09 4.36
N LEU A 241 -2.55 -2.94 5.02
CA LEU A 241 -1.44 -2.00 4.85
C LEU A 241 -0.71 -1.79 6.19
N TYR A 242 0.61 -1.91 6.14
CA TYR A 242 1.49 -1.85 7.30
C TYR A 242 2.77 -1.07 6.97
N TYR A 243 3.67 -0.95 7.93
CA TYR A 243 5.07 -0.59 7.67
C TYR A 243 6.00 -1.57 8.39
N TRP A 244 7.27 -1.63 7.99
CA TRP A 244 8.23 -2.54 8.62
C TRP A 244 9.50 -1.82 9.05
N ARG A 245 10.06 -2.24 10.18
CA ARG A 245 11.32 -1.70 10.69
C ARG A 245 12.15 -2.74 11.42
N ASP A 246 13.43 -2.85 11.05
CA ASP A 246 14.45 -3.56 11.81
C ASP A 246 15.69 -2.67 12.01
N ARG A 247 15.88 -2.22 13.26
CA ARG A 247 16.96 -1.31 13.69
C ARG A 247 16.99 -0.02 12.86
N ARG A 248 17.87 0.03 11.85
CA ARG A 248 18.11 1.17 10.97
C ARG A 248 17.39 1.06 9.63
N TYR A 249 16.90 -0.12 9.29
CA TYR A 249 16.19 -0.37 8.05
C TYR A 249 14.70 -0.17 8.29
N GLU A 250 14.03 0.52 7.37
CA GLU A 250 12.61 0.80 7.42
C GLU A 250 12.06 0.69 5.99
N ALA A 251 11.04 -0.13 5.80
CA ALA A 251 10.24 -0.08 4.59
C ALA A 251 9.05 0.81 4.89
N ASP A 252 8.85 1.85 4.07
CA ASP A 252 7.85 2.89 4.33
C ASP A 252 6.46 2.30 4.50
N LEU A 253 6.12 1.36 3.62
CA LEU A 253 4.87 0.61 3.62
C LEU A 253 5.13 -0.87 3.31
N VAL A 254 4.19 -1.73 3.69
CA VAL A 254 4.13 -3.15 3.35
C VAL A 254 2.68 -3.51 3.10
N VAL A 255 2.41 -3.99 1.90
CA VAL A 255 1.10 -4.50 1.51
C VAL A 255 1.02 -6.00 1.82
N ARG A 256 -0.07 -6.44 2.44
CA ARG A 256 -0.40 -7.86 2.64
C ARG A 256 -1.41 -8.30 1.59
N VAL A 257 -1.12 -9.42 0.95
CA VAL A 257 -2.03 -10.08 0.01
C VAL A 257 -1.88 -11.59 0.21
N GLY A 258 -2.98 -12.24 0.57
CA GLY A 258 -3.02 -13.63 1.02
C GLY A 258 -2.02 -13.89 2.15
N ASP A 259 -1.22 -14.94 1.94
CA ASP A 259 -0.10 -15.34 2.79
C ASP A 259 1.22 -14.79 2.25
N SER A 260 1.23 -13.58 1.70
CA SER A 260 2.43 -12.90 1.19
C SER A 260 2.41 -11.41 1.52
N SER A 261 3.59 -10.79 1.53
CA SER A 261 3.75 -9.38 1.85
C SER A 261 4.77 -8.74 0.95
N ILE A 262 4.41 -7.62 0.34
CA ILE A 262 5.27 -6.90 -0.59
C ILE A 262 5.68 -5.58 0.06
N PRO A 263 6.98 -5.36 0.32
CA PRO A 263 7.47 -4.09 0.84
C PRO A 263 7.44 -3.02 -0.27
N ILE A 264 7.09 -1.81 0.14
CA ILE A 264 7.01 -0.62 -0.70
C ILE A 264 7.92 0.46 -0.13
N ASP A 265 8.76 1.03 -0.97
CA ASP A 265 9.58 2.21 -0.70
C ASP A 265 8.98 3.41 -1.45
N VAL A 266 8.77 4.53 -0.78
CA VAL A 266 8.17 5.73 -1.37
C VAL A 266 9.26 6.75 -1.60
N CYS A 267 9.49 7.14 -2.85
CA CYS A 267 10.65 7.93 -3.22
C CYS A 267 10.28 9.07 -4.16
N PHE A 268 10.44 10.30 -3.69
CA PHE A 268 10.28 11.50 -4.52
C PHE A 268 11.64 12.20 -4.71
N GLY A 269 12.09 12.39 -5.96
CA GLY A 269 13.26 13.20 -6.31
C GLY A 269 14.64 12.73 -5.78
N ASN A 270 14.69 11.69 -4.96
CA ASN A 270 15.89 11.15 -4.31
C ASN A 270 16.17 9.70 -4.76
N ALA A 271 17.38 9.21 -4.45
CA ALA A 271 17.73 7.81 -4.65
C ALA A 271 17.01 6.94 -3.61
N CYS A 272 16.33 5.90 -4.09
CA CYS A 272 15.55 4.97 -3.27
C CYS A 272 16.40 4.16 -2.30
N ASP A 273 15.85 3.83 -1.13
CA ASP A 273 16.55 3.04 -0.12
C ASP A 273 16.49 1.55 -0.45
N ASN A 274 17.39 1.19 -1.38
CA ASN A 274 17.60 -0.20 -1.76
C ASN A 274 18.09 -1.07 -0.58
N GLU A 275 18.71 -0.49 0.46
CA GLU A 275 19.23 -1.28 1.59
C GLU A 275 18.10 -1.81 2.48
N SER A 276 17.09 -0.97 2.76
CA SER A 276 15.96 -1.35 3.59
C SER A 276 15.10 -2.44 2.95
N LEU A 277 14.81 -2.34 1.65
CA LEU A 277 14.12 -3.39 0.90
C LEU A 277 14.93 -4.70 0.86
N ASN A 278 16.25 -4.61 0.69
CA ASN A 278 17.13 -5.79 0.74
C ASN A 278 17.20 -6.41 2.14
N ALA A 279 17.06 -5.61 3.20
CA ALA A 279 16.99 -6.10 4.57
C ALA A 279 15.65 -6.80 4.84
N TYR A 280 14.55 -6.23 4.34
CA TYR A 280 13.23 -6.87 4.39
C TYR A 280 13.26 -8.25 3.72
N ALA A 281 13.76 -8.31 2.48
CA ALA A 281 13.83 -9.55 1.71
C ALA A 281 14.61 -10.68 2.41
N LYS A 282 15.66 -10.33 3.16
CA LYS A 282 16.43 -11.31 3.94
C LYS A 282 15.66 -11.90 5.12
N VAL A 283 14.70 -11.16 5.66
CA VAL A 283 13.92 -11.54 6.83
C VAL A 283 12.63 -12.24 6.44
N SER A 284 11.93 -11.71 5.44
CA SER A 284 10.66 -12.26 4.94
C SER A 284 10.85 -13.42 3.98
N GLY A 285 12.00 -13.51 3.31
CA GLY A 285 12.21 -14.40 2.17
C GLY A 285 11.61 -13.87 0.87
N GLU A 286 10.85 -12.76 0.89
CA GLU A 286 10.24 -12.16 -0.31
C GLU A 286 11.25 -11.25 -1.01
N SER A 287 11.68 -11.63 -2.21
CA SER A 287 12.59 -10.83 -3.03
C SER A 287 11.88 -9.71 -3.79
N ARG A 288 10.56 -9.82 -3.99
CA ARG A 288 9.76 -8.83 -4.69
C ARG A 288 9.61 -7.58 -3.84
N SER A 289 9.74 -6.43 -4.48
CA SER A 289 9.56 -5.13 -3.84
C SER A 289 9.01 -4.14 -4.86
N VAL A 290 8.33 -3.12 -4.34
CA VAL A 290 7.79 -2.03 -5.13
C VAL A 290 8.45 -0.74 -4.69
N VAL A 291 8.78 0.11 -5.66
CA VAL A 291 9.23 1.47 -5.42
C VAL A 291 8.24 2.41 -6.09
N MET A 292 7.50 3.16 -5.27
CA MET A 292 6.60 4.20 -5.75
C MET A 292 7.42 5.48 -5.94
N SER A 293 7.46 6.02 -7.16
CA SER A 293 8.29 7.21 -7.43
C SER A 293 7.78 8.10 -8.57
N ASP A 294 8.43 9.23 -8.79
CA ASP A 294 8.21 10.12 -9.94
C ASP A 294 8.91 9.64 -11.22
N ARG A 295 9.51 8.43 -11.20
CA ARG A 295 10.21 7.84 -12.34
C ARG A 295 9.28 7.00 -13.21
N PRO A 296 9.63 6.79 -14.50
CA PRO A 296 8.89 5.88 -15.37
C PRO A 296 8.85 4.45 -14.82
N PHE A 297 7.81 3.71 -15.22
CA PHE A 297 7.64 2.32 -14.88
C PHE A 297 8.87 1.48 -15.25
N THR A 298 9.24 0.55 -14.38
CA THR A 298 10.27 -0.46 -14.66
C THR A 298 9.85 -1.78 -14.06
N ASP A 299 9.88 -2.84 -14.87
CA ASP A 299 9.56 -4.19 -14.42
C ASP A 299 10.79 -4.92 -13.82
N GLY A 300 10.54 -6.01 -13.09
CA GLY A 300 11.55 -6.86 -12.46
C GLY A 300 11.19 -7.23 -11.02
N ASP A 301 12.12 -7.87 -10.30
CA ASP A 301 11.92 -8.22 -8.89
C ASP A 301 11.73 -6.96 -8.00
N ARG A 302 12.31 -5.83 -8.43
CA ARG A 302 12.01 -4.52 -7.89
C ARG A 302 11.29 -3.70 -8.94
N LYS A 303 9.96 -3.65 -8.86
CA LYS A 303 9.15 -2.85 -9.78
C LYS A 303 9.20 -1.39 -9.37
N ILE A 304 9.47 -0.51 -10.32
CA ILE A 304 9.26 0.93 -10.15
C ILE A 304 7.89 1.23 -10.70
N ILE A 305 7.01 1.76 -9.85
CA ILE A 305 5.68 2.18 -10.22
C ILE A 305 5.63 3.71 -10.09
N PRO A 306 5.24 4.43 -11.15
CA PRO A 306 5.02 5.85 -11.07
C PRO A 306 3.91 6.19 -10.06
N PHE A 307 3.99 7.31 -9.36
CA PHE A 307 2.96 7.71 -8.40
C PHE A 307 1.54 7.81 -8.99
N TYR A 308 1.42 8.07 -10.30
CA TYR A 308 0.14 8.14 -10.99
C TYR A 308 -0.49 6.77 -11.29
N ASP A 309 0.20 5.66 -11.00
CA ASP A 309 -0.25 4.29 -11.24
C ASP A 309 -0.45 3.47 -9.95
N VAL A 310 -0.36 4.11 -8.77
CA VAL A 310 -0.37 3.40 -7.47
C VAL A 310 -1.63 2.54 -7.30
N SER A 311 -2.80 3.08 -7.63
CA SER A 311 -4.09 2.40 -7.50
C SER A 311 -4.30 1.27 -8.51
N GLU A 312 -3.48 1.21 -9.58
CA GLU A 312 -3.58 0.23 -10.67
C GLU A 312 -2.70 -1.00 -10.45
N VAL A 313 -1.92 -1.05 -9.36
CA VAL A 313 -1.01 -2.17 -9.10
C VAL A 313 -1.80 -3.41 -8.66
N ASP A 314 -1.80 -4.44 -9.50
CA ASP A 314 -2.31 -5.76 -9.14
C ASP A 314 -1.26 -6.52 -8.30
N TYR A 315 -1.31 -6.32 -6.98
CA TYR A 315 -0.45 -7.01 -6.03
C TYR A 315 -0.66 -8.54 -5.96
N ARG A 316 -1.85 -9.05 -6.34
CA ARG A 316 -2.13 -10.49 -6.36
C ARG A 316 -1.35 -11.17 -7.48
N SER A 317 -1.39 -10.59 -8.68
CA SER A 317 -0.59 -11.07 -9.82
C SER A 317 0.92 -11.11 -9.53
N MET A 318 1.41 -10.23 -8.65
CA MET A 318 2.82 -10.21 -8.26
C MET A 318 3.20 -11.44 -7.42
N ILE A 319 2.28 -12.00 -6.64
CA ILE A 319 2.54 -13.14 -5.74
C ILE A 319 2.33 -14.47 -6.46
N ASP A 320 1.21 -14.60 -7.15
CA ASP A 320 0.74 -15.84 -7.78
C ASP A 320 1.58 -16.20 -9.02
N GLY A 321 2.47 -15.30 -9.45
CA GLY A 321 3.02 -15.34 -10.79
C GLY A 321 1.89 -15.10 -11.80
N ASP A 322 2.19 -15.12 -13.09
CA ASP A 322 1.18 -15.04 -14.15
C ASP A 322 0.30 -16.32 -14.25
N GLY A 323 0.27 -17.16 -13.20
CA GLY A 323 -0.33 -18.50 -13.23
C GLY A 323 0.43 -19.49 -14.12
N SER A 324 1.61 -19.14 -14.65
CA SER A 324 2.38 -20.07 -15.47
C SER A 324 3.10 -21.12 -14.61
N SER A 325 3.01 -22.37 -15.05
CA SER A 325 3.78 -23.46 -14.46
C SER A 325 5.27 -23.16 -14.57
N PHE A 326 5.98 -23.11 -13.45
CA PHE A 326 7.44 -23.00 -13.48
C PHE A 326 8.07 -24.34 -13.87
N ILE A 327 9.00 -24.32 -14.83
CA ILE A 327 9.68 -25.52 -15.32
C ILE A 327 11.19 -25.38 -15.11
N MET A 328 11.79 -26.34 -14.41
CA MET A 328 13.23 -26.40 -14.16
C MET A 328 13.81 -27.75 -14.58
N ASP A 329 14.86 -27.72 -15.40
CA ASP A 329 15.66 -28.92 -15.66
C ASP A 329 16.44 -29.33 -14.40
N ILE A 330 16.42 -30.62 -14.09
CA ILE A 330 17.10 -31.21 -12.94
C ILE A 330 18.06 -32.31 -13.38
N SER A 331 19.20 -32.36 -12.69
CA SER A 331 20.23 -33.38 -12.86
C SER A 331 20.55 -34.08 -11.54
N GLU A 332 21.18 -35.25 -11.62
CA GLU A 332 21.46 -36.09 -10.45
C GLU A 332 22.31 -35.40 -9.37
N ASP A 333 23.22 -34.50 -9.77
CA ASP A 333 24.10 -33.75 -8.88
C ASP A 333 23.40 -32.68 -8.04
N MET A 334 22.18 -32.30 -8.43
CA MET A 334 21.36 -31.36 -7.66
C MET A 334 20.72 -31.99 -6.42
N TRP A 335 20.68 -33.32 -6.35
CA TRP A 335 20.09 -34.06 -5.24
C TRP A 335 21.09 -34.25 -4.10
N VAL A 336 20.68 -33.87 -2.89
CA VAL A 336 21.48 -34.03 -1.67
C VAL A 336 21.00 -35.25 -0.89
N ARG A 337 21.92 -36.15 -0.53
CA ARG A 337 21.58 -37.37 0.24
C ARG A 337 21.15 -37.00 1.66
N ASP A 338 19.94 -37.42 2.05
CA ASP A 338 19.39 -37.32 3.40
C ASP A 338 19.01 -38.70 3.95
N ARG A 339 19.85 -39.25 4.84
CA ARG A 339 19.68 -40.58 5.45
C ARG A 339 19.40 -41.69 4.42
N ASN A 340 18.13 -42.07 4.27
CA ASN A 340 17.64 -43.13 3.37
C ASN A 340 16.91 -42.56 2.13
N SER A 341 17.07 -41.27 1.85
CA SER A 341 16.40 -40.52 0.80
C SER A 341 17.32 -39.48 0.18
N PHE A 342 16.80 -38.78 -0.83
CA PHE A 342 17.42 -37.66 -1.50
C PHE A 342 16.49 -36.45 -1.45
N LEU A 343 17.07 -35.28 -1.26
CA LEU A 343 16.39 -33.99 -1.22
C LEU A 343 16.82 -33.15 -2.40
N LEU A 344 15.84 -32.61 -3.13
CA LEU A 344 16.06 -31.55 -4.08
C LEU A 344 15.48 -30.26 -3.49
N ARG A 345 16.34 -29.24 -3.39
CA ARG A 345 15.94 -27.90 -2.94
C ARG A 345 15.78 -27.02 -4.16
N ILE A 346 14.57 -26.50 -4.34
CA ILE A 346 14.23 -25.59 -5.43
C ILE A 346 14.09 -24.21 -4.80
N PRO A 347 15.04 -23.30 -5.04
CA PRO A 347 15.02 -22.01 -4.38
C PRO A 347 13.83 -21.16 -4.84
N LEU A 348 13.33 -20.28 -3.96
CA LEU A 348 12.19 -19.41 -4.26
C LEU A 348 12.37 -18.59 -5.54
N ASP A 349 13.59 -18.10 -5.79
CA ASP A 349 13.95 -17.33 -7.00
C ASP A 349 13.77 -18.11 -8.31
N LYS A 350 13.67 -19.45 -8.22
CA LYS A 350 13.40 -20.33 -9.35
C LYS A 350 11.90 -20.46 -9.58
N HIS A 351 11.11 -20.76 -8.55
CA HIS A 351 9.73 -21.21 -8.77
C HIS A 351 8.64 -20.15 -8.59
N ARG A 352 8.92 -19.07 -7.84
CA ARG A 352 8.07 -17.87 -7.73
C ARG A 352 6.66 -18.06 -7.15
N MET A 353 6.32 -19.24 -6.60
CA MET A 353 4.99 -19.53 -6.03
C MET A 353 4.91 -19.12 -4.55
N GLY A 354 3.94 -18.26 -4.20
CA GLY A 354 3.74 -17.75 -2.83
C GLY A 354 2.96 -18.68 -1.88
N ARG A 355 2.47 -19.83 -2.35
CA ARG A 355 1.67 -20.82 -1.58
C ARG A 355 2.30 -22.21 -1.63
N SER A 356 1.75 -23.17 -0.88
CA SER A 356 2.16 -24.59 -0.96
C SER A 356 1.98 -25.11 -2.39
N PRO A 357 3.05 -25.24 -3.18
CA PRO A 357 2.89 -25.47 -4.61
C PRO A 357 2.71 -26.96 -4.89
N ARG A 358 2.03 -27.27 -5.99
CA ARG A 358 2.00 -28.63 -6.53
C ARG A 358 3.26 -28.84 -7.36
N CYS A 359 4.07 -29.80 -6.97
CA CYS A 359 5.29 -30.14 -7.70
C CYS A 359 5.15 -31.49 -8.39
N THR A 360 5.44 -31.51 -9.68
CA THR A 360 5.45 -32.70 -10.53
C THR A 360 6.85 -32.86 -11.10
N VAL A 361 7.48 -34.02 -10.93
CA VAL A 361 8.73 -34.33 -11.63
C VAL A 361 8.44 -35.21 -12.82
N VAL A 362 8.89 -34.77 -13.98
CA VAL A 362 8.86 -35.50 -15.25
C VAL A 362 10.26 -36.05 -15.48
N ASP A 363 10.45 -37.33 -15.14
CA ASP A 363 11.69 -38.07 -15.39
C ASP A 363 11.79 -38.45 -16.88
N GLU A 364 13.01 -38.56 -17.42
CA GLU A 364 13.24 -39.08 -18.76
C GLU A 364 12.89 -40.58 -18.90
N ASN A 365 12.78 -41.34 -17.79
CA ASN A 365 12.63 -42.81 -17.82
C ASN A 365 11.37 -43.41 -17.16
N ALA A 366 10.55 -42.67 -16.40
CA ALA A 366 9.20 -43.07 -15.94
C ALA A 366 8.55 -42.02 -15.02
N ASP A 367 7.21 -41.89 -15.06
CA ASP A 367 6.42 -41.04 -14.15
C ASP A 367 6.54 -41.51 -12.67
N HIS A 368 7.47 -40.93 -11.93
CA HIS A 368 7.50 -41.00 -10.47
C HIS A 368 7.27 -39.61 -9.89
N MET A 369 6.16 -39.44 -9.16
CA MET A 369 5.93 -38.24 -8.35
C MET A 369 6.78 -38.31 -7.08
N PRO A 370 7.79 -37.45 -6.89
CA PRO A 370 8.27 -37.15 -5.56
C PRO A 370 7.16 -36.42 -4.80
N ILE A 371 7.06 -36.70 -3.50
CA ILE A 371 6.12 -36.01 -2.61
C ILE A 371 6.84 -34.73 -2.15
N ALA A 372 6.29 -33.56 -2.49
CA ALA A 372 6.72 -32.31 -1.89
C ALA A 372 6.60 -32.42 -0.36
N ILE A 373 7.70 -32.21 0.36
CA ILE A 373 7.71 -32.34 1.84
C ILE A 373 7.10 -31.09 2.47
N GLY A 374 7.29 -29.93 1.82
CA GLY A 374 6.82 -28.63 2.28
C GLY A 374 7.67 -27.48 1.77
N VAL A 375 7.23 -26.27 2.11
CA VAL A 375 7.95 -25.01 1.87
C VAL A 375 8.76 -24.67 3.11
N LEU A 376 10.06 -24.40 2.94
CA LEU A 376 10.92 -23.94 4.02
C LEU A 376 10.57 -22.49 4.40
N TYR A 377 10.97 -22.05 5.60
CA TYR A 377 10.73 -20.68 6.07
C TYR A 377 11.26 -19.59 5.12
N ASN A 378 12.28 -19.91 4.31
CA ASN A 378 12.82 -18.99 3.31
C ASN A 378 12.18 -19.12 1.91
N GLY A 379 11.02 -19.79 1.80
CA GLY A 379 10.25 -19.93 0.56
C GLY A 379 10.71 -21.05 -0.38
N ASP A 380 11.78 -21.77 -0.04
CA ASP A 380 12.28 -22.84 -0.89
C ASP A 380 11.40 -24.09 -0.80
N VAL A 381 11.16 -24.71 -1.94
CA VAL A 381 10.44 -25.97 -2.02
C VAL A 381 11.43 -27.12 -1.86
N VAL A 382 11.09 -28.09 -1.01
CA VAL A 382 11.91 -29.30 -0.81
C VAL A 382 11.13 -30.54 -1.27
N LEU A 383 11.71 -31.22 -2.25
CA LEU A 383 11.19 -32.49 -2.75
C LEU A 383 11.95 -33.66 -2.10
N LYS A 384 11.22 -34.67 -1.62
CA LYS A 384 11.81 -35.96 -1.21
C LYS A 384 11.66 -36.99 -2.30
N SER A 385 12.74 -37.72 -2.54
CA SER A 385 12.67 -38.97 -3.29
C SER A 385 13.53 -40.05 -2.65
N ASN A 386 13.21 -41.31 -2.91
CA ASN A 386 14.07 -42.44 -2.54
C ASN A 386 15.16 -42.70 -3.61
N THR A 387 15.06 -42.05 -4.76
CA THR A 387 15.98 -42.14 -5.90
C THR A 387 16.35 -40.75 -6.39
N VAL A 388 17.51 -40.62 -7.05
CA VAL A 388 17.82 -39.42 -7.83
C VAL A 388 17.17 -39.52 -9.19
N SER A 389 16.73 -38.38 -9.74
CA SER A 389 16.08 -38.30 -11.05
C SER A 389 16.71 -37.20 -11.90
N ARG A 390 16.67 -37.41 -13.22
CA ARG A 390 17.02 -36.44 -14.25
C ARG A 390 15.76 -36.14 -15.07
N GLY A 391 15.54 -34.88 -15.43
CA GLY A 391 14.37 -34.48 -16.20
C GLY A 391 13.94 -33.07 -15.85
N ARG A 392 12.64 -32.84 -15.67
CA ARG A 392 12.08 -31.52 -15.35
C ARG A 392 11.23 -31.57 -14.08
N VAL A 393 11.33 -30.54 -13.25
CA VAL A 393 10.31 -30.24 -12.24
C VAL A 393 9.37 -29.22 -12.82
N ILE A 394 8.07 -29.49 -12.76
CA ILE A 394 6.98 -28.56 -13.02
C ILE A 394 6.40 -28.17 -11.68
N ILE A 395 6.35 -26.88 -11.40
CA ILE A 395 5.78 -26.31 -10.17
C ILE A 395 4.57 -25.49 -10.58
N GLU A 396 3.43 -25.81 -10.00
CA GLU A 396 2.13 -25.23 -10.32
C GLU A 396 1.47 -24.77 -9.03
N GLU A 397 0.53 -23.84 -9.15
CA GLU A 397 -0.35 -23.52 -8.04
C GLU A 397 -1.16 -24.76 -7.65
N SER A 398 -1.27 -24.99 -6.34
CA SER A 398 -2.14 -26.05 -5.84
C SER A 398 -3.57 -25.54 -5.84
N GLU A 399 -4.46 -26.16 -6.63
CA GLU A 399 -5.92 -25.93 -6.59
C GLU A 399 -6.57 -26.34 -5.25
N SER A 400 -5.79 -26.65 -4.22
CA SER A 400 -6.30 -27.12 -2.94
C SER A 400 -7.13 -26.02 -2.28
N GLU A 401 -8.44 -26.25 -2.23
CA GLU A 401 -9.40 -25.49 -1.43
C GLU A 401 -8.82 -25.12 -0.07
N MET A 402 -9.14 -23.92 0.41
CA MET A 402 -9.06 -23.58 1.82
C MET A 402 -9.59 -24.76 2.64
N VAL A 403 -8.71 -25.46 3.33
CA VAL A 403 -9.16 -26.34 4.40
C VAL A 403 -9.60 -25.40 5.52
N LEU A 404 -10.92 -25.19 5.59
CA LEU A 404 -11.64 -24.45 6.64
C LEU A 404 -11.20 -24.83 8.05
#